data_AF-A0A352UI90-F1
#
_entry.id   AF-A0A352UI90-F1
#
_cell.length_a   1.000
_cell.length_b   1.000
_cell.length_c   1.000
_cell.angle_alpha   90.00
_cell.angle_beta   90.00
_cell.angle_gamma   90.00
#
_symmetry.space_group_name_H-M   'P 1'
#
loop_
_entity.id
_entity.type
_entity.pdbx_description
1 polymer ?
#
loop_
_entity_poly.entity_id
_entity_poly.type
_entity_poly.pdbx_seq_one_letter_code
_entity_poly.pdbx_strand_id
1 'polypeptide(L)'
;MTQPISQFEKPSATQYDGTRKIFLVPNYVLPPGIPEEGVAHLERYWSEVRDAIANLERSLGKVSRIYHEMIYVKDDDAVAMLESLNPHGSVFIQAMRSGSATLEAAEDREVVEEHIDWQRILSIGLMSQKISTMAIEGFNNTLQQRFDRIGERIGETLQDGETAALFIREDHRVQFPSDIQVFYVAPPGLDALKRWMDAQIQAEQ
;
A
#
# COMPACT_ATOMS: atom_id res chain seq x y z
N MET A 1 35.35 20.53 -23.10
CA MET A 1 34.95 20.73 -21.70
C MET A 1 33.81 19.79 -21.40
N THR A 2 34.00 18.87 -20.46
CA THR A 2 33.00 17.87 -20.04
C THR A 2 32.02 18.53 -19.08
N GLN A 3 30.75 18.64 -19.47
CA GLN A 3 29.67 19.08 -18.57
C GLN A 3 29.43 17.98 -17.53
N PRO A 4 29.45 18.29 -16.22
CA PRO A 4 29.09 17.32 -15.20
C PRO A 4 27.59 17.00 -15.27
N ILE A 5 27.26 15.71 -15.15
CA ILE A 5 25.89 15.20 -15.07
C ILE A 5 25.21 15.80 -13.83
N SER A 6 24.27 16.70 -14.12
CA SER A 6 23.05 17.06 -13.39
C SER A 6 23.11 17.10 -11.86
N GLN A 7 23.37 18.28 -11.30
CA GLN A 7 22.65 18.69 -10.08
C GLN A 7 21.19 18.91 -10.48
N PHE A 8 20.34 17.90 -10.31
CA PHE A 8 18.89 18.13 -10.32
C PHE A 8 18.59 19.04 -9.13
N GLU A 9 18.16 20.28 -9.40
CA GLU A 9 17.57 21.12 -8.36
C GLU A 9 16.41 20.34 -7.74
N LYS A 10 16.41 20.22 -6.41
CA LYS A 10 15.25 19.68 -5.69
C LYS A 10 14.06 20.54 -6.10
N PRO A 11 13.05 19.96 -6.76
CA PRO A 11 12.09 20.78 -7.44
C PRO A 11 11.18 21.41 -6.36
N SER A 12 10.85 22.70 -6.53
CA SER A 12 10.22 23.51 -5.47
C SER A 12 8.87 22.94 -5.07
N ALA A 13 8.55 22.91 -3.77
CA ALA A 13 7.27 22.44 -3.25
C ALA A 13 6.06 23.14 -3.90
N THR A 14 6.21 24.43 -4.25
CA THR A 14 5.18 25.27 -4.88
C THR A 14 4.77 24.81 -6.28
N GLN A 15 5.58 23.99 -6.97
CA GLN A 15 5.20 23.45 -8.27
C GLN A 15 4.07 22.41 -8.17
N TYR A 16 3.78 21.92 -6.97
CA TYR A 16 2.77 20.91 -6.69
C TYR A 16 1.49 21.52 -6.09
N ASP A 17 1.37 22.84 -6.09
CA ASP A 17 0.18 23.53 -5.61
C ASP A 17 -1.01 23.23 -6.54
N GLY A 18 -2.15 22.83 -5.95
CA GLY A 18 -3.34 22.42 -6.69
C GLY A 18 -3.29 21.02 -7.33
N THR A 19 -2.13 20.36 -7.36
CA THR A 19 -2.00 18.98 -7.86
C THR A 19 -2.52 17.97 -6.86
N ARG A 20 -3.20 16.92 -7.35
CA ARG A 20 -3.57 15.73 -6.57
C ARG A 20 -2.32 14.91 -6.28
N LYS A 21 -2.14 14.46 -5.04
CA LYS A 21 -0.90 13.78 -4.62
C LYS A 21 -1.18 12.47 -3.92
N ILE A 22 -0.31 11.49 -4.12
CA ILE A 22 -0.33 10.21 -3.40
C ILE A 22 1.03 9.95 -2.77
N PHE A 23 1.06 9.74 -1.47
CA PHE A 23 2.18 9.10 -0.77
C PHE A 23 1.95 7.59 -0.83
N LEU A 24 2.71 6.92 -1.68
CA LEU A 24 2.57 5.49 -1.92
C LEU A 24 3.49 4.74 -0.96
N VAL A 25 2.88 3.96 -0.06
CA VAL A 25 3.53 3.26 1.03
C VAL A 25 3.44 1.75 0.79
N PRO A 26 4.56 1.06 0.67
CA PRO A 26 4.59 -0.41 0.61
C PRO A 26 3.90 -1.04 1.82
N ASN A 27 2.88 -1.86 1.60
CA ASN A 27 2.19 -2.53 2.70
C ASN A 27 2.86 -3.88 3.00
N TYR A 28 3.43 -4.02 4.20
CA TYR A 28 3.97 -5.28 4.69
C TYR A 28 3.24 -5.74 5.93
N VAL A 29 2.90 -7.02 5.91
CA VAL A 29 2.30 -7.74 7.03
C VAL A 29 3.10 -9.01 7.21
N LEU A 30 3.53 -9.28 8.43
CA LEU A 30 4.22 -10.51 8.77
C LEU A 30 3.21 -11.57 9.20
N PRO A 31 3.39 -12.84 8.80
CA PRO A 31 2.53 -13.91 9.26
C PRO A 31 2.68 -14.15 10.78
N PRO A 32 1.68 -14.77 11.43
CA PRO A 32 1.79 -15.17 12.82
C PRO A 32 2.99 -16.10 13.07
N GLY A 33 3.63 -15.99 14.24
CA GLY A 33 4.72 -16.89 14.66
C GLY A 33 6.11 -16.50 14.14
N ILE A 34 6.25 -15.35 13.50
CA ILE A 34 7.54 -14.80 13.07
C ILE A 34 8.44 -14.45 14.27
N PRO A 35 9.77 -14.68 14.20
CA PRO A 35 10.70 -14.31 15.25
C PRO A 35 10.64 -12.83 15.67
N GLU A 36 11.00 -12.52 16.92
CA GLU A 36 11.03 -11.16 17.46
C GLU A 36 11.88 -10.19 16.61
N GLU A 37 12.95 -10.69 15.98
CA GLU A 37 13.79 -9.90 15.06
C GLU A 37 12.98 -9.37 13.86
N GLY A 38 12.12 -10.20 13.28
CA GLY A 38 11.25 -9.79 12.17
C GLY A 38 10.24 -8.73 12.61
N VAL A 39 9.66 -8.91 13.79
CA VAL A 39 8.75 -7.92 14.40
C VAL A 39 9.48 -6.58 14.60
N ALA A 40 10.71 -6.60 15.12
CA ALA A 40 11.52 -5.39 15.30
C ALA A 40 11.83 -4.69 13.97
N HIS A 41 12.11 -5.43 12.90
CA HIS A 41 12.27 -4.86 11.56
C HIS A 41 10.98 -4.21 11.05
N LEU A 42 9.83 -4.83 11.27
CA LEU A 42 8.53 -4.30 10.86
C LEU A 42 8.14 -3.05 11.66
N GLU A 43 8.37 -3.04 12.97
CA GLU A 43 8.12 -1.87 13.82
C GLU A 43 9.01 -0.69 13.44
N ARG A 44 10.29 -0.95 13.18
CA ARG A 44 11.21 0.07 12.66
C ARG A 44 10.72 0.62 11.33
N TYR A 45 10.31 -0.25 10.40
CA TYR A 45 9.74 0.15 9.12
C TYR A 45 8.55 1.11 9.31
N TRP A 46 7.56 0.73 10.12
CA TRP A 46 6.38 1.57 10.36
C TRP A 46 6.70 2.89 11.07
N SER A 47 7.67 2.90 12.00
CA SER A 47 8.14 4.14 12.62
C SER A 47 8.75 5.08 11.59
N GLU A 48 9.60 4.57 10.70
CA GLU A 48 10.25 5.39 9.67
C GLU A 48 9.25 5.83 8.57
N VAL A 49 8.24 5.02 8.25
CA VAL A 49 7.11 5.43 7.37
C VAL A 49 6.39 6.63 7.96
N ARG A 50 6.06 6.61 9.25
CA ARG A 50 5.40 7.74 9.94
C ARG A 50 6.24 9.01 9.82
N ASP A 51 7.54 8.91 10.07
CA ASP A 51 8.45 10.06 9.99
C ASP A 51 8.58 10.59 8.55
N ALA A 52 8.64 9.68 7.57
CA ALA A 52 8.68 10.04 6.15
C ALA A 52 7.40 10.76 5.70
N ILE A 53 6.21 10.24 6.06
CA ILE A 53 4.94 10.91 5.76
C ILE A 53 4.87 12.27 6.44
N ALA A 54 5.22 12.35 7.73
CA ALA A 54 5.21 13.63 8.45
C ALA A 54 6.13 14.68 7.81
N ASN A 55 7.26 14.25 7.22
CA ASN A 55 8.14 15.13 6.47
C ASN A 55 7.53 15.57 5.14
N LEU A 56 6.92 14.65 4.37
CA LEU A 56 6.24 14.96 3.11
C LEU A 56 5.08 15.92 3.32
N GLU A 57 4.29 15.73 4.38
CA GLU A 57 3.16 16.59 4.73
C GLU A 57 3.56 18.05 4.97
N ARG A 58 4.79 18.32 5.44
CA ARG A 58 5.27 19.69 5.67
C ARG A 58 5.46 20.48 4.38
N SER A 59 5.72 19.82 3.26
CA SER A 59 5.99 20.47 1.98
C SER A 59 4.93 20.21 0.91
N LEU A 60 4.16 19.13 1.01
CA LEU A 60 3.25 18.68 -0.06
C LEU A 60 1.77 18.75 0.30
N GLY A 61 1.46 19.06 1.57
CA GLY A 61 0.09 19.12 2.09
C GLY A 61 -0.24 17.96 3.01
N LYS A 62 -1.17 18.19 3.94
CA LYS A 62 -1.66 17.18 4.87
C LYS A 62 -2.44 16.09 4.13
N VAL A 63 -2.28 14.84 4.58
CA VAL A 63 -3.07 13.74 4.06
C VAL A 63 -4.54 13.94 4.47
N SER A 64 -5.44 13.99 3.49
CA SER A 64 -6.89 14.08 3.70
C SER A 64 -7.63 12.80 3.31
N ARG A 65 -7.02 11.94 2.50
CA ARG A 65 -7.57 10.64 2.08
C ARG A 65 -6.61 9.50 2.39
N ILE A 66 -7.15 8.37 2.82
CA ILE A 66 -6.38 7.14 3.03
C ILE A 66 -7.03 6.05 2.20
N TYR A 67 -6.19 5.34 1.46
CA TYR A 67 -6.55 4.13 0.75
C TYR A 67 -5.66 3.01 1.27
N HIS A 68 -6.23 1.84 1.50
CA HIS A 68 -5.50 0.66 1.94
C HIS A 68 -6.02 -0.54 1.16
N GLU A 69 -5.10 -1.34 0.63
CA GLU A 69 -5.43 -2.58 -0.05
C GLU A 69 -6.26 -3.51 0.87
N MET A 70 -7.21 -4.24 0.30
CA MET A 70 -8.22 -5.10 0.92
C MET A 70 -9.35 -4.38 1.69
N ILE A 71 -9.36 -3.05 1.78
CA ILE A 71 -10.44 -2.31 2.46
C ILE A 71 -11.59 -1.99 1.48
N TYR A 72 -12.75 -2.63 1.71
CA TYR A 72 -13.98 -2.46 0.92
C TYR A 72 -15.20 -2.01 1.75
N VAL A 73 -15.02 -1.76 3.04
CA VAL A 73 -16.04 -1.24 3.96
C VAL A 73 -15.66 0.16 4.45
N LYS A 74 -16.59 0.88 5.09
CA LYS A 74 -16.40 2.25 5.58
C LYS A 74 -16.46 2.33 7.10
N ASP A 75 -16.09 3.50 7.62
CA ASP A 75 -16.28 3.90 9.02
C ASP A 75 -15.67 2.93 10.06
N ASP A 76 -16.47 2.45 11.01
CA ASP A 76 -16.04 1.61 12.12
C ASP A 76 -15.71 0.18 11.65
N ASP A 77 -16.47 -0.35 10.67
CA ASP A 77 -16.20 -1.66 10.07
C ASP A 77 -14.83 -1.65 9.37
N ALA A 78 -14.44 -0.52 8.78
CA ALA A 78 -13.12 -0.34 8.17
C ALA A 78 -11.99 -0.32 9.21
N VAL A 79 -12.25 0.18 10.43
CA VAL A 79 -11.25 0.13 11.52
C VAL A 79 -10.99 -1.32 11.91
N ALA A 80 -12.05 -2.08 12.21
CA ALA A 80 -11.93 -3.47 12.63
C ALA A 80 -11.26 -4.34 11.55
N MET A 81 -11.62 -4.12 10.29
CA MET A 81 -10.99 -4.80 9.17
C MET A 81 -9.49 -4.46 9.05
N LEU A 82 -9.13 -3.18 9.19
CA LEU A 82 -7.74 -2.74 9.13
C LEU A 82 -6.88 -3.32 10.26
N GLU A 83 -7.40 -3.35 11.49
CA GLU A 83 -6.71 -3.97 12.63
C GLU A 83 -6.44 -5.46 12.40
N SER A 84 -7.39 -6.17 11.77
CA SER A 84 -7.21 -7.59 11.43
C SER A 84 -6.20 -7.80 10.29
N LEU A 85 -6.18 -6.91 9.30
CA LEU A 85 -5.32 -7.05 8.12
C LEU A 85 -3.89 -6.61 8.38
N ASN A 86 -3.70 -5.53 9.13
CA ASN A 86 -2.42 -4.88 9.33
C ASN A 86 -2.31 -4.33 10.77
N PRO A 87 -2.15 -5.18 11.79
CA PRO A 87 -2.12 -4.74 13.18
C PRO A 87 -1.09 -3.64 13.44
N HIS A 88 0.12 -3.77 12.89
CA HIS A 88 1.22 -2.81 13.12
C HIS A 88 0.97 -1.47 12.40
N GLY A 89 0.53 -1.49 11.15
CA GLY A 89 0.21 -0.27 10.40
C GLY A 89 -1.09 0.40 10.84
N SER A 90 -2.04 -0.37 11.40
CA SER A 90 -3.36 0.13 11.81
C SER A 90 -3.26 1.27 12.83
N VAL A 91 -2.31 1.20 13.78
CA VAL A 91 -2.10 2.24 14.79
C VAL A 91 -1.79 3.59 14.13
N PHE A 92 -0.91 3.59 13.13
CA PHE A 92 -0.53 4.81 12.42
C PHE A 92 -1.67 5.33 11.53
N ILE A 93 -2.35 4.44 10.81
CA ILE A 93 -3.48 4.82 9.94
C ILE A 93 -4.64 5.38 10.78
N GLN A 94 -4.93 4.81 11.95
CA GLN A 94 -5.93 5.35 12.88
C GLN A 94 -5.52 6.71 13.44
N ALA A 95 -4.24 6.94 13.70
CA ALA A 95 -3.75 8.26 14.11
C ALA A 95 -3.98 9.31 13.00
N MET A 96 -3.78 8.94 11.73
CA MET A 96 -4.10 9.82 10.59
C MET A 96 -5.60 10.12 10.50
N ARG A 97 -6.46 9.11 10.71
CA ARG A 97 -7.92 9.27 10.76
C ARG A 97 -8.39 10.20 11.88
N SER A 98 -7.80 10.06 13.07
CA SER A 98 -8.14 10.89 14.24
C SER A 98 -7.82 12.38 14.05
N GLY A 99 -6.98 12.72 13.07
CA GLY A 99 -6.78 14.09 12.62
C GLY A 99 -7.91 14.56 11.72
N SER A 100 -7.71 14.45 10.41
CA SER A 100 -8.68 14.90 9.39
C SER A 100 -8.76 13.99 8.17
N ALA A 101 -8.05 12.87 8.17
CA ALA A 101 -7.99 11.99 7.01
C ALA A 101 -9.16 11.01 7.00
N THR A 102 -9.78 10.81 5.83
CA THR A 102 -10.87 9.84 5.66
C THR A 102 -10.32 8.55 5.06
N LEU A 103 -10.63 7.41 5.68
CA LEU A 103 -10.33 6.09 5.11
C LEU A 103 -11.44 5.72 4.11
N GLU A 104 -11.06 5.65 2.83
CA GLU A 104 -11.97 5.29 1.75
C GLU A 104 -12.02 3.77 1.56
N ALA A 105 -13.21 3.26 1.22
CA ALA A 105 -13.36 1.93 0.66
C ALA A 105 -12.80 1.93 -0.77
N ALA A 106 -11.60 1.39 -0.94
CA ALA A 106 -10.86 1.45 -2.21
C ALA A 106 -11.23 0.33 -3.18
N GLU A 107 -11.93 -0.70 -2.70
CA GLU A 107 -12.24 -1.92 -3.45
C GLU A 107 -13.70 -2.35 -3.26
N ASP A 108 -14.16 -3.28 -4.09
CA ASP A 108 -15.48 -3.89 -3.99
C ASP A 108 -15.43 -5.21 -3.20
N ARG A 109 -16.38 -5.39 -2.29
CA ARG A 109 -16.47 -6.56 -1.41
C ARG A 109 -16.42 -7.89 -2.18
N GLU A 110 -17.26 -8.03 -3.19
CA GLU A 110 -17.42 -9.28 -3.93
C GLU A 110 -16.11 -9.70 -4.60
N VAL A 111 -15.38 -8.75 -5.19
CA VAL A 111 -14.10 -9.00 -5.86
C VAL A 111 -13.00 -9.35 -4.85
N VAL A 112 -12.97 -8.67 -3.70
CA VAL A 112 -11.99 -8.97 -2.63
C VAL A 112 -12.24 -10.34 -2.03
N GLU A 113 -13.49 -10.68 -1.70
CA GLU A 113 -13.85 -12.00 -1.17
C GLU A 113 -13.50 -13.12 -2.17
N GLU A 114 -13.86 -12.96 -3.46
CA GLU A 114 -13.50 -13.92 -4.50
C GLU A 114 -11.98 -14.08 -4.64
N HIS A 115 -11.23 -12.97 -4.62
CA HIS A 115 -9.77 -13.01 -4.70
C HIS A 115 -9.14 -13.79 -3.54
N ILE A 116 -9.63 -13.57 -2.32
CA ILE A 116 -9.17 -14.27 -1.12
C ILE A 116 -9.46 -15.76 -1.24
N ASP A 117 -10.62 -16.15 -1.76
CA ASP A 117 -10.97 -17.55 -1.96
C ASP A 117 -10.09 -18.22 -3.03
N TRP A 118 -9.78 -17.54 -4.14
CA TRP A 118 -8.79 -18.03 -5.10
C TRP A 118 -7.40 -18.20 -4.47
N GLN A 119 -6.95 -17.24 -3.66
CA GLN A 119 -5.69 -17.33 -2.95
C GLN A 119 -5.65 -18.52 -1.99
N ARG A 120 -6.74 -18.77 -1.23
CA ARG A 120 -6.87 -19.93 -0.34
C ARG A 120 -6.87 -21.25 -1.09
N ILE A 121 -7.54 -21.31 -2.23
CA ILE A 121 -7.57 -22.51 -3.07
C ILE A 121 -6.15 -22.84 -3.57
N LEU A 122 -5.39 -21.83 -3.99
CA LEU A 122 -4.02 -22.01 -4.47
C LEU A 122 -3.06 -22.43 -3.35
N SER A 123 -3.26 -21.97 -2.10
CA SER A 123 -2.36 -22.29 -0.99
C SER A 123 -2.44 -23.74 -0.51
N ILE A 124 -3.49 -24.49 -0.86
CA ILE A 124 -3.67 -25.90 -0.46
C ILE A 124 -2.73 -26.85 -1.22
N GLY A 125 -2.26 -26.46 -2.42
CA GLY A 125 -1.48 -27.33 -3.30
C GLY A 125 -2.37 -28.29 -4.09
N LEU A 126 -2.82 -27.85 -5.27
CA LEU A 126 -3.76 -28.59 -6.11
C LEU A 126 -3.06 -29.65 -6.99
N MET A 127 -3.61 -30.87 -7.05
CA MET A 127 -3.06 -31.96 -7.87
C MET A 127 -3.51 -31.92 -9.35
N SER A 128 -4.74 -31.47 -9.61
CA SER A 128 -5.29 -31.49 -10.97
C SER A 128 -4.83 -30.26 -11.74
N GLN A 129 -4.06 -30.47 -12.80
CA GLN A 129 -3.57 -29.38 -13.66
C GLN A 129 -4.69 -28.47 -14.17
N LYS A 130 -5.84 -29.06 -14.54
CA LYS A 130 -7.01 -28.28 -15.00
C LYS A 130 -7.52 -27.34 -13.91
N ILE A 131 -7.65 -27.84 -12.68
CA ILE A 131 -8.14 -27.03 -11.55
C ILE A 131 -7.09 -25.99 -11.16
N SER A 132 -5.80 -26.34 -11.18
CA SER A 132 -4.71 -25.38 -10.94
C SER A 132 -4.75 -24.22 -11.94
N THR A 133 -4.93 -24.50 -13.23
CA THR A 133 -5.07 -23.45 -14.26
C THR A 133 -6.27 -22.55 -14.00
N MET A 134 -7.45 -23.13 -13.71
CA MET A 134 -8.65 -22.34 -13.40
C MET A 134 -8.45 -21.43 -12.17
N ALA A 135 -7.82 -21.94 -11.12
CA ALA A 135 -7.56 -21.17 -9.91
C ALA A 135 -6.55 -20.02 -10.15
N ILE A 136 -5.50 -20.27 -10.93
CA ILE A 136 -4.52 -19.23 -11.31
C ILE A 136 -5.19 -18.14 -12.16
N GLU A 137 -6.04 -18.52 -13.11
CA GLU A 137 -6.80 -17.57 -13.95
C GLU A 137 -7.74 -16.72 -13.09
N GLY A 138 -8.53 -17.34 -12.19
CA GLY A 138 -9.39 -16.63 -11.25
C GLY A 138 -8.64 -15.67 -10.35
N PHE A 139 -7.51 -16.10 -9.78
CA PHE A 139 -6.63 -15.26 -8.97
C PHE A 139 -6.11 -14.04 -9.75
N ASN A 140 -5.59 -14.25 -10.97
CA ASN A 140 -5.03 -13.16 -11.78
C ASN A 140 -6.11 -12.17 -12.24
N ASN A 141 -7.28 -12.68 -12.64
CA ASN A 141 -8.39 -11.85 -13.09
C ASN A 141 -8.91 -10.96 -11.95
N THR A 142 -9.11 -11.54 -10.76
CA THR A 142 -9.55 -10.77 -9.59
C THR A 142 -8.45 -9.81 -9.10
N LEU A 143 -7.17 -10.19 -9.16
CA LEU A 143 -6.06 -9.28 -8.82
C LEU A 143 -6.03 -8.05 -9.72
N GLN A 144 -6.22 -8.22 -11.03
CA GLN A 144 -6.28 -7.10 -11.96
C GLN A 144 -7.50 -6.21 -11.68
N GLN A 145 -8.69 -6.81 -11.51
CA GLN A 145 -9.92 -6.07 -11.20
C GLN A 145 -9.79 -5.24 -9.92
N ARG A 146 -9.15 -5.79 -8.88
CA ARG A 146 -8.86 -5.06 -7.63
C ARG A 146 -8.01 -3.82 -7.88
N PHE A 147 -6.93 -3.94 -8.64
CA PHE A 147 -6.07 -2.79 -8.96
C PHE A 147 -6.74 -1.74 -9.84
N ASP A 148 -7.54 -2.18 -10.81
CA ASP A 148 -8.33 -1.26 -11.65
C ASP A 148 -9.31 -0.47 -10.76
N ARG A 149 -9.99 -1.17 -9.85
CA ARG A 149 -10.96 -0.55 -8.93
C ARG A 149 -10.31 0.44 -7.98
N ILE A 150 -9.13 0.14 -7.44
CA ILE A 150 -8.37 1.08 -6.60
C ILE A 150 -8.05 2.35 -7.40
N GLY A 151 -7.59 2.23 -8.65
CA GLY A 151 -7.29 3.37 -9.52
C GLY A 151 -8.51 4.23 -9.82
N GLU A 152 -9.64 3.59 -10.16
CA GLU A 152 -10.94 4.26 -10.37
C GLU A 152 -11.40 4.99 -9.11
N ARG A 153 -11.41 4.32 -7.95
CA ARG A 153 -11.85 4.91 -6.67
C ARG A 153 -11.01 6.14 -6.34
N ILE A 154 -9.69 6.02 -6.42
CA ILE A 154 -8.77 7.16 -6.21
C ILE A 154 -9.09 8.30 -7.17
N GLY A 155 -9.33 8.01 -8.46
CA GLY A 155 -9.67 9.01 -9.46
C GLY A 155 -10.97 9.75 -9.16
N GLU A 156 -11.96 9.06 -8.58
CA GLU A 156 -13.27 9.60 -8.21
C GLU A 156 -13.26 10.38 -6.88
N THR A 157 -12.51 9.89 -5.87
CA THR A 157 -12.61 10.40 -4.50
C THR A 157 -11.51 11.38 -4.12
N LEU A 158 -10.33 11.31 -4.73
CA LEU A 158 -9.25 12.28 -4.48
C LEU A 158 -9.52 13.58 -5.26
N GLN A 159 -9.86 14.63 -4.54
CA GLN A 159 -10.22 15.94 -5.12
C GLN A 159 -8.97 16.78 -5.45
N ASP A 160 -9.16 17.84 -6.23
CA ASP A 160 -8.09 18.76 -6.62
C ASP A 160 -7.37 19.34 -5.39
N GLY A 161 -6.03 19.35 -5.45
CA GLY A 161 -5.17 19.79 -4.35
C GLY A 161 -5.11 18.86 -3.13
N GLU A 162 -5.93 17.81 -3.05
CA GLU A 162 -5.88 16.85 -1.96
C GLU A 162 -4.63 15.96 -2.04
N THR A 163 -4.21 15.47 -0.88
CA THR A 163 -3.11 14.53 -0.71
C THR A 163 -3.63 13.27 -0.06
N ALA A 164 -3.28 12.11 -0.62
CA ALA A 164 -3.62 10.81 -0.10
C ALA A 164 -2.41 10.04 0.41
N ALA A 165 -2.63 9.10 1.33
CA ALA A 165 -1.73 7.99 1.57
C ALA A 165 -2.36 6.70 0.99
N LEU A 166 -1.60 5.96 0.19
CA LEU A 166 -2.01 4.65 -0.34
C LEU A 166 -1.09 3.58 0.24
N PHE A 167 -1.64 2.66 1.01
CA PHE A 167 -0.95 1.49 1.55
C PHE A 167 -1.25 0.28 0.69
N ILE A 168 -0.27 -0.20 -0.07
CA ILE A 168 -0.45 -1.25 -1.09
C ILE A 168 0.82 -2.07 -1.28
N ARG A 169 0.69 -3.34 -1.69
CA ARG A 169 1.83 -4.19 -2.07
C ARG A 169 2.72 -3.55 -3.14
N GLU A 170 4.04 -3.80 -3.09
CA GLU A 170 5.01 -3.16 -4.00
C GLU A 170 4.80 -3.52 -5.49
N ASP A 171 4.36 -4.73 -5.79
CA ASP A 171 4.11 -5.23 -7.15
C ASP A 171 2.71 -4.89 -7.67
N HIS A 172 2.07 -3.86 -7.10
CA HIS A 172 0.78 -3.37 -7.57
C HIS A 172 0.84 -2.91 -9.04
N ARG A 173 -0.29 -3.04 -9.73
CA ARG A 173 -0.43 -2.58 -11.13
C ARG A 173 -1.42 -1.44 -11.32
N VAL A 174 -1.86 -0.84 -10.21
CA VAL A 174 -2.77 0.32 -10.20
C VAL A 174 -2.26 1.39 -11.18
N GLN A 175 -3.13 1.79 -12.09
CA GLN A 175 -2.89 2.93 -12.98
C GLN A 175 -3.56 4.16 -12.37
N PHE A 176 -2.77 5.21 -12.11
CA PHE A 176 -3.29 6.47 -11.59
C PHE A 176 -3.62 7.44 -12.73
N PRO A 177 -4.65 8.30 -12.57
CA PRO A 177 -4.87 9.45 -13.46
C PRO A 177 -3.59 10.28 -13.66
N SER A 178 -3.40 10.81 -14.87
CA SER A 178 -2.14 11.47 -15.28
C SER A 178 -1.86 12.80 -14.55
N ASP A 179 -2.87 13.36 -13.90
CA ASP A 179 -2.78 14.59 -13.10
C ASP A 179 -2.47 14.31 -11.61
N ILE A 180 -2.30 13.04 -11.22
CA ILE A 180 -1.87 12.66 -9.87
C ILE A 180 -0.34 12.54 -9.82
N GLN A 181 0.28 13.27 -8.90
CA GLN A 181 1.69 13.10 -8.57
C GLN A 181 1.89 12.05 -7.49
N VAL A 182 2.64 10.99 -7.80
CA VAL A 182 2.97 9.92 -6.86
C VAL A 182 4.35 10.13 -6.23
N PHE A 183 4.43 9.96 -4.92
CA PHE A 183 5.66 10.00 -4.12
C PHE A 183 5.82 8.67 -3.39
N TYR A 184 6.82 7.89 -3.79
CA TYR A 184 7.10 6.60 -3.16
C TYR A 184 7.77 6.77 -1.79
N VAL A 185 7.20 6.14 -0.76
CA VAL A 185 7.70 6.20 0.63
C VAL A 185 8.60 5.00 0.89
N ALA A 186 9.90 5.17 0.65
CA ALA A 186 10.94 4.17 0.84
C ALA A 186 11.92 4.54 1.95
N PRO A 187 11.54 4.38 3.23
CA PRO A 187 12.46 4.62 4.34
C PRO A 187 13.58 3.57 4.38
N PRO A 188 14.75 3.86 4.99
CA PRO A 188 15.85 2.89 5.12
C PRO A 188 15.45 1.53 5.72
N GLY A 189 14.49 1.51 6.63
CA GLY A 189 13.93 0.31 7.26
C GLY A 189 13.21 -0.62 6.28
N LEU A 190 12.76 -0.11 5.12
CA LEU A 190 12.18 -0.92 4.06
C LEU A 190 13.19 -1.94 3.52
N ASP A 191 14.40 -1.49 3.18
CA ASP A 191 15.45 -2.39 2.67
C ASP A 191 15.87 -3.43 3.71
N ALA A 192 15.97 -3.02 4.99
CA ALA A 192 16.28 -3.93 6.08
C ALA A 192 15.20 -5.01 6.27
N LEU A 193 13.93 -4.62 6.25
CA LEU A 193 12.80 -5.56 6.36
C LEU A 193 12.78 -6.54 5.18
N LYS A 194 12.97 -6.05 3.95
CA LYS A 194 13.03 -6.88 2.74
C LYS A 194 14.13 -7.92 2.80
N ARG A 195 15.36 -7.51 3.12
CA ARG A 195 16.49 -8.43 3.26
C ARG A 195 16.25 -9.50 4.32
N TRP A 196 15.62 -9.12 5.43
CA TRP A 196 15.27 -10.07 6.48
C TRP A 196 14.23 -11.09 5.99
N MET A 197 13.16 -10.65 5.32
CA MET A 197 12.14 -11.55 4.76
C MET A 197 12.73 -12.50 3.70
N ASP A 198 13.57 -11.98 2.80
CA ASP A 198 14.25 -12.80 1.79
C ASP A 198 15.14 -13.88 2.42
N ALA A 199 15.84 -13.54 3.50
CA ALA A 199 16.67 -14.49 4.24
C ALA A 199 15.84 -15.58 4.92
N GLN A 200 14.63 -15.28 5.43
CA GLN A 200 13.74 -16.28 6.00
C GLN A 200 13.23 -17.25 4.92
N ILE A 201 12.79 -16.73 3.77
CA ILE A 201 12.30 -17.55 2.66
C ILE A 201 13.38 -18.52 2.17
N GLN A 202 14.65 -18.07 2.11
CA GLN A 202 15.77 -18.92 1.73
C GLN A 202 16.12 -19.99 2.79
N ALA A 203 15.86 -19.73 4.07
CA ALA A 203 16.11 -20.69 5.13
C ALA A 203 15.04 -21.79 5.23
N GLU A 204 13.84 -21.54 4.68
CA GLU A 204 12.72 -22.49 4.64
C GLU A 204 12.71 -23.39 3.38
N GLN A 205 13.56 -23.09 2.37
CA GLN A 205 13.74 -23.89 1.15
C GLN A 205 14.84 -24.94 1.29
#